data_AF-A0A2S2NFX4-F1
#
_entry.id   AF-A0A2S2NFX4-F1
#
_cell.length_a   1.000
_cell.length_b   1.000
_cell.length_c   1.000
_cell.angle_alpha   90.00
_cell.angle_beta   90.00
_cell.angle_gamma   90.00
#
_symmetry.space_group_name_H-M   'P 1'
#
loop_
_entity.id
_entity.type
_entity.pdbx_description
1 polymer ?
#
loop_
_entity_poly.entity_id
_entity_poly.type
_entity_poly.pdbx_seq_one_letter_code
_entity_poly.pdbx_strand_id
1 'polypeptide(L)'
;KMIFFKFNLISFTVTILVILIIPAYSTQDCRDACKYILMDYAGFRNNLEQDVANVYYIVAMLNASQTTKVEAVKRICDMYLKLGIIQPNDFIDVKLNHVIPKIISNLVIGYDSSLYHKLKDTASPPVTTYCDFVCGNDDNTSRS
;
A
#
# COMPACT_ATOMS: atom_id res chain seq x y z
N LYS A 1 12.29 -30.51 11.09
CA LYS A 1 10.90 -30.14 10.71
C LYS A 1 10.78 -28.62 10.80
N MET A 2 11.11 -27.92 9.72
CA MET A 2 11.05 -26.45 9.62
C MET A 2 10.47 -26.11 8.26
N ILE A 3 9.14 -26.05 8.20
CA ILE A 3 8.35 -25.67 7.03
C ILE A 3 7.39 -24.59 7.52
N PHE A 4 7.90 -23.41 7.88
CA PHE A 4 7.04 -22.26 8.17
C PHE A 4 7.64 -20.90 7.77
N PHE A 5 8.92 -20.82 7.39
CA PHE A 5 9.56 -19.56 6.98
C PHE A 5 9.71 -19.36 5.46
N LYS A 6 9.40 -20.35 4.62
CA LYS A 6 9.60 -20.26 3.16
C LYS A 6 8.42 -19.66 2.39
N PHE A 7 7.19 -19.74 2.90
CA PHE A 7 6.00 -19.23 2.21
C PHE A 7 5.77 -17.72 2.39
N ASN A 8 6.32 -17.11 3.46
CA ASN A 8 6.20 -15.67 3.71
C ASN A 8 7.24 -14.84 2.95
N LEU A 9 8.43 -15.36 2.70
CA LEU A 9 9.47 -14.62 1.97
C LEU A 9 9.06 -14.40 0.50
N ILE A 10 8.53 -15.43 -0.18
CA ILE A 10 8.11 -15.29 -1.59
C ILE A 10 6.89 -14.36 -1.72
N SER A 11 5.91 -14.44 -0.81
CA SER A 11 4.77 -13.51 -0.83
C SER A 11 5.23 -12.06 -0.56
N PHE A 12 6.21 -11.86 0.32
CA PHE A 12 6.81 -10.55 0.58
C PHE A 12 7.63 -10.06 -0.61
N THR A 13 8.45 -10.91 -1.25
CA THR A 13 9.24 -10.55 -2.44
C THR A 13 8.38 -10.29 -3.67
N VAL A 14 7.27 -11.01 -3.87
CA VAL A 14 6.32 -10.74 -4.96
C VAL A 14 5.52 -9.47 -4.69
N THR A 15 5.14 -9.21 -3.44
CA THR A 15 4.48 -7.96 -3.07
C THR A 15 5.44 -6.78 -3.23
N ILE A 16 6.70 -6.95 -2.84
CA ILE A 16 7.79 -6.00 -3.09
C ILE A 16 8.02 -5.85 -4.58
N LEU A 17 8.04 -6.90 -5.40
CA LEU A 17 8.16 -6.79 -6.85
C LEU A 17 7.02 -5.99 -7.45
N VAL A 18 5.78 -6.20 -7.01
CA VAL A 18 4.63 -5.41 -7.46
C VAL A 18 4.74 -3.96 -6.98
N ILE A 19 5.17 -3.73 -5.74
CA ILE A 19 5.50 -2.39 -5.20
C ILE A 19 6.69 -1.73 -5.93
N LEU A 20 7.68 -2.51 -6.38
CA LEU A 20 8.89 -2.06 -7.08
C LEU A 20 8.70 -1.93 -8.61
N ILE A 21 7.62 -2.46 -9.18
CA ILE A 21 7.25 -2.27 -10.61
C ILE A 21 6.31 -1.05 -10.77
N ILE A 22 5.56 -0.68 -9.73
CA ILE A 22 4.77 0.55 -9.65
C ILE A 22 5.55 1.88 -9.85
N PRO A 23 6.83 2.05 -9.43
CA PRO A 23 7.48 3.36 -9.41
C PRO A 23 7.89 3.89 -10.79
N ALA A 24 7.80 3.09 -11.86
CA ALA A 24 8.37 3.50 -13.14
C ALA A 24 7.43 4.35 -14.04
N TYR A 25 6.10 4.38 -13.81
CA TYR A 25 5.20 4.90 -14.86
C TYR A 25 3.99 5.78 -14.44
N SER A 26 3.64 5.95 -13.16
CA SER A 26 2.72 7.04 -12.75
C SER A 26 2.87 7.40 -11.28
N THR A 27 3.65 8.44 -11.04
CA THR A 27 4.05 8.91 -9.72
C THR A 27 2.91 9.52 -8.91
N GLN A 28 2.00 10.25 -9.56
CA GLN A 28 0.91 10.96 -8.90
C GLN A 28 -0.28 10.04 -8.58
N ASP A 29 -0.70 9.20 -9.53
CA ASP A 29 -1.82 8.28 -9.31
C ASP A 29 -1.51 7.25 -8.23
N CYS A 30 -0.29 6.72 -8.23
CA CYS A 30 0.18 5.83 -7.18
C CYS A 30 0.12 6.51 -5.81
N ARG A 31 0.63 7.74 -5.72
CA ARG A 31 0.67 8.50 -4.47
C ARG A 31 -0.72 8.75 -3.93
N ASP A 32 -1.65 9.16 -4.79
CA ASP A 32 -3.03 9.47 -4.41
C ASP A 32 -3.81 8.21 -4.02
N ALA A 33 -3.58 7.09 -4.71
CA ALA A 33 -4.13 5.79 -4.31
C ALA A 33 -3.57 5.33 -2.96
N CYS A 34 -2.26 5.41 -2.77
CA CYS A 34 -1.59 5.05 -1.53
C CYS A 34 -2.09 5.88 -0.35
N LYS A 35 -2.16 7.21 -0.50
CA LYS A 35 -2.67 8.12 0.53
C LYS A 35 -4.11 7.82 0.89
N TYR A 36 -4.97 7.60 -0.10
CA TYR A 36 -6.36 7.25 0.14
C TYR A 36 -6.51 5.96 0.96
N ILE A 37 -5.73 4.93 0.62
CA ILE A 37 -5.79 3.66 1.33
C ILE A 37 -5.32 3.81 2.77
N LEU A 38 -4.22 4.51 3.00
CA LEU A 38 -3.67 4.66 4.35
C LEU A 38 -4.53 5.61 5.20
N MET A 39 -4.96 6.74 4.66
CA MET A 39 -5.67 7.77 5.42
C MET A 39 -7.17 7.52 5.50
N ASP A 40 -7.84 7.42 4.36
CA ASP A 40 -9.30 7.31 4.31
C ASP A 40 -9.77 5.89 4.65
N TYR A 41 -9.07 4.86 4.17
CA TYR A 41 -9.49 3.47 4.39
C TYR A 41 -8.94 2.86 5.68
N ALA A 42 -7.65 3.00 5.97
CA ALA A 42 -7.02 2.43 7.17
C ALA A 42 -7.00 3.38 8.38
N GLY A 43 -7.42 4.64 8.20
CA GLY A 43 -7.62 5.59 9.30
C GLY A 43 -6.35 6.25 9.83
N PHE A 44 -5.22 6.14 9.12
CA PHE A 44 -4.02 6.88 9.48
C PHE A 44 -4.21 8.38 9.27
N ARG A 45 -3.48 9.16 10.04
CA ARG A 45 -3.62 10.61 10.16
C ARG A 45 -2.48 11.37 9.51
N ASN A 46 -1.52 10.66 8.93
CA ASN A 46 -0.32 11.27 8.35
C ASN A 46 0.39 12.12 9.41
N ASN A 47 0.43 11.59 10.63
CA ASN A 47 1.02 12.18 11.82
C ASN A 47 1.66 11.06 12.62
N LEU A 48 2.97 11.15 12.86
CA LEU A 48 3.75 10.03 13.38
C LEU A 48 3.25 9.56 14.75
N GLU A 49 2.96 10.48 15.67
CA GLU A 49 2.50 10.14 17.01
C GLU A 49 1.12 9.46 16.99
N GLN A 50 0.19 10.00 16.20
CA GLN A 50 -1.15 9.42 16.06
C GLN A 50 -1.12 8.08 15.31
N ASP A 51 -0.26 7.95 14.30
CA ASP A 51 -0.15 6.74 13.48
C ASP A 51 0.52 5.61 14.25
N VAL A 52 1.56 5.89 15.05
CA VAL A 52 2.18 4.91 15.95
C VAL A 52 1.19 4.45 17.02
N ALA A 53 0.33 5.34 17.51
CA ALA A 53 -0.73 4.99 18.45
C ALA A 53 -1.89 4.20 17.79
N ASN A 54 -1.96 4.14 16.45
CA ASN A 54 -3.03 3.47 15.72
C ASN A 54 -2.82 1.96 15.59
N VAL A 55 -2.78 1.25 16.72
CA VAL A 55 -2.69 -0.21 16.79
C VAL A 55 -3.94 -0.95 16.31
N TYR A 56 -5.04 -0.23 16.03
CA TYR A 56 -6.33 -0.80 15.64
C TYR A 56 -6.76 -0.43 14.22
N TYR A 57 -5.82 -0.21 13.30
CA TYR A 57 -6.11 0.08 11.89
C TYR A 57 -7.01 -0.98 11.22
N ILE A 58 -6.93 -2.25 11.65
CA ILE A 58 -7.82 -3.33 11.17
C ILE A 58 -9.29 -2.99 11.48
N VAL A 59 -9.57 -2.46 12.67
CA VAL A 59 -10.92 -2.06 13.07
C VAL A 59 -11.41 -0.89 12.23
N ALA A 60 -10.53 0.07 11.92
CA ALA A 60 -10.85 1.18 11.02
C ALA A 60 -11.24 0.67 9.62
N MET A 61 -10.47 -0.26 9.06
CA MET A 61 -10.77 -0.87 7.75
C MET A 61 -12.08 -1.67 7.75
N LEU A 62 -12.37 -2.40 8.84
CA LEU A 62 -13.62 -3.14 8.98
C LEU A 62 -14.83 -2.21 9.05
N ASN A 63 -14.69 -1.09 9.78
CA ASN A 63 -15.76 -0.11 9.99
C ASN A 63 -15.87 0.94 8.88
N ALA A 64 -14.92 1.00 7.94
CA ALA A 64 -14.98 1.91 6.81
C ALA A 64 -16.28 1.72 6.02
N SER A 65 -16.85 2.83 5.54
CA SER A 65 -18.10 2.81 4.77
C SER A 65 -17.94 1.98 3.50
N GLN A 66 -19.05 1.41 3.00
CA GLN A 66 -19.02 0.64 1.76
C GLN A 66 -18.47 1.47 0.59
N THR A 67 -18.80 2.76 0.54
CA THR A 67 -18.24 3.71 -0.44
C THR A 67 -16.72 3.80 -0.34
N THR A 68 -16.18 3.88 0.88
CA THR A 68 -14.73 3.96 1.10
C THR A 68 -14.03 2.69 0.62
N LYS A 69 -14.60 1.54 0.93
CA LYS A 69 -14.08 0.22 0.51
C LYS A 69 -14.08 0.07 -1.01
N VAL A 70 -15.18 0.44 -1.67
CA VAL A 70 -15.31 0.37 -3.14
C VAL A 70 -14.33 1.32 -3.82
N GLU A 71 -14.18 2.54 -3.31
CA GLU A 71 -13.24 3.53 -3.86
C GLU A 71 -11.77 3.11 -3.66
N ALA A 72 -11.43 2.50 -2.52
CA ALA A 72 -10.07 1.96 -2.29
C ALA A 72 -9.72 0.86 -3.31
N VAL A 73 -10.66 -0.05 -3.56
CA VAL A 73 -10.52 -1.09 -4.60
C VAL A 73 -10.35 -0.42 -5.97
N LYS A 74 -11.23 0.50 -6.33
CA LYS A 74 -11.20 1.21 -7.61
C LYS A 74 -9.86 1.91 -7.84
N ARG A 75 -9.31 2.61 -6.84
CA ARG A 75 -8.02 3.30 -6.97
C ARG A 75 -6.85 2.37 -7.23
N ILE A 76 -6.80 1.22 -6.55
CA ILE A 76 -5.79 0.19 -6.87
C ILE A 76 -5.99 -0.35 -8.28
N CYS A 77 -7.23 -0.66 -8.66
CA CYS A 77 -7.56 -1.15 -9.99
C CYS A 77 -7.12 -0.17 -11.10
N ASP A 78 -7.48 1.12 -10.95
CA ASP A 78 -7.12 2.18 -11.88
C ASP A 78 -5.60 2.36 -11.97
N MET A 79 -4.90 2.29 -10.83
CA MET A 79 -3.44 2.35 -10.80
C MET A 79 -2.82 1.18 -11.58
N TYR A 80 -3.26 -0.05 -11.34
CA TYR A 80 -2.71 -1.23 -12.02
C TYR A 80 -3.03 -1.23 -13.53
N LEU A 81 -4.21 -0.73 -13.92
CA LEU A 81 -4.59 -0.51 -15.32
C LEU A 81 -3.64 0.48 -16.00
N LYS A 82 -3.43 1.65 -15.37
CA LYS A 82 -2.56 2.70 -15.92
C LYS A 82 -1.11 2.24 -16.05
N LEU A 83 -0.64 1.42 -15.12
CA LEU A 83 0.70 0.82 -15.15
C LEU A 83 0.81 -0.35 -16.11
N GLY A 84 -0.29 -0.79 -16.74
CA GLY A 84 -0.31 -1.93 -17.65
C GLY A 84 0.01 -3.27 -16.96
N ILE A 85 -0.08 -3.34 -15.63
CA ILE A 85 0.16 -4.57 -14.86
C ILE A 85 -0.98 -5.56 -15.07
N ILE A 86 -2.19 -5.04 -15.21
CA ILE A 86 -3.41 -5.81 -15.54
C ILE A 86 -4.12 -5.16 -16.72
N GLN A 87 -4.74 -5.97 -17.55
CA GLN A 87 -5.58 -5.52 -18.65
C GLN A 87 -7.06 -5.44 -18.21
N PRO A 88 -7.90 -4.64 -18.88
CA PRO A 88 -9.34 -4.56 -18.60
C PRO A 88 -10.05 -5.93 -18.55
N ASN A 89 -9.56 -6.91 -19.29
CA ASN A 89 -10.14 -8.25 -19.35
C ASN A 89 -9.78 -9.10 -18.12
N ASP A 90 -8.73 -8.75 -17.37
CA ASP A 90 -8.34 -9.45 -16.14
C ASP A 90 -9.33 -9.15 -14.99
N PHE A 91 -10.09 -8.06 -15.08
CA PHE A 91 -11.11 -7.62 -14.11
C PHE A 91 -12.36 -8.51 -14.04
N ILE A 92 -12.52 -9.40 -15.01
CA ILE A 92 -13.68 -10.29 -15.09
C ILE A 92 -13.51 -11.49 -14.13
N ASP A 93 -12.29 -11.76 -13.67
CA ASP A 93 -11.98 -12.96 -12.91
C ASP A 93 -12.15 -12.77 -11.39
N VAL A 94 -12.71 -13.80 -10.72
CA VAL A 94 -12.88 -13.91 -9.25
C VAL A 94 -11.55 -13.73 -8.51
N LYS A 95 -10.42 -13.87 -9.22
CA LYS A 95 -9.07 -13.62 -8.71
C LYS A 95 -8.86 -12.20 -8.21
N LEU A 96 -9.42 -11.17 -8.85
CA LEU A 96 -9.20 -9.79 -8.38
C LEU A 96 -9.87 -9.51 -7.03
N ASN A 97 -11.00 -10.17 -6.74
CA ASN A 97 -11.66 -10.08 -5.44
C ASN A 97 -10.81 -10.62 -4.30
N HIS A 98 -9.84 -11.50 -4.57
CA HIS A 98 -8.90 -12.01 -3.57
C HIS A 98 -7.55 -11.27 -3.59
N VAL A 99 -7.13 -10.81 -4.77
CA VAL A 99 -5.82 -10.14 -4.96
C VAL A 99 -5.85 -8.71 -4.43
N ILE A 100 -6.89 -7.93 -4.73
CA ILE A 100 -6.96 -6.51 -4.33
C ILE A 100 -7.00 -6.33 -2.80
N PRO A 101 -7.84 -7.07 -2.04
CA PRO A 101 -7.80 -6.98 -0.58
C PRO A 101 -6.44 -7.35 0.00
N LYS A 102 -5.73 -8.31 -0.62
CA LYS A 102 -4.39 -8.70 -0.20
C LYS A 102 -3.36 -7.60 -0.48
N ILE A 103 -3.44 -6.92 -1.63
CA ILE A 103 -2.59 -5.76 -1.96
C ILE A 103 -2.81 -4.65 -0.93
N ILE A 104 -4.07 -4.30 -0.66
CA ILE A 104 -4.40 -3.27 0.32
C ILE A 104 -3.88 -3.64 1.71
N SER A 105 -4.13 -4.87 2.16
CA SER A 105 -3.64 -5.35 3.45
C SER A 105 -2.12 -5.29 3.54
N ASN A 106 -1.42 -5.67 2.47
CA ASN A 106 0.04 -5.63 2.46
C ASN A 106 0.57 -4.19 2.48
N LEU A 107 -0.08 -3.26 1.77
CA LEU A 107 0.29 -1.84 1.81
C LEU A 107 0.16 -1.27 3.22
N VAL A 108 -0.96 -1.57 3.89
CA VAL A 108 -1.24 -1.14 5.27
C VAL A 108 -0.25 -1.76 6.26
N ILE A 109 -0.01 -3.07 6.18
CA ILE A 109 0.98 -3.75 7.04
C ILE A 109 2.39 -3.21 6.78
N GLY A 110 2.73 -2.91 5.53
CA GLY A 110 4.01 -2.31 5.17
C GLY A 110 4.18 -0.94 5.82
N TYR A 111 3.15 -0.08 5.79
CA TYR A 111 3.18 1.22 6.46
C TYR A 111 3.29 1.06 7.97
N ASP A 112 2.45 0.23 8.60
CA ASP A 112 2.48 -0.05 10.04
C ASP A 112 3.87 -0.55 10.48
N SER A 113 4.42 -1.52 9.76
CA SER A 113 5.79 -2.01 10.00
C SER A 113 6.85 -0.93 9.83
N SER A 114 6.68 -0.02 8.87
CA SER A 114 7.60 1.12 8.65
C SER A 114 7.59 2.13 9.80
N LEU A 115 6.46 2.27 10.51
CA LEU A 115 6.38 3.08 11.74
C LEU A 115 7.22 2.47 12.86
N TYR A 116 7.15 1.13 13.05
CA TYR A 116 7.93 0.41 14.06
C TYR A 116 9.43 0.34 13.73
N HIS A 117 9.78 0.25 12.46
CA HIS A 117 11.17 0.22 12.01
C HIS A 117 11.83 1.61 11.89
N LYS A 118 11.15 2.66 12.40
CA LYS A 118 11.50 4.07 12.23
C LYS A 118 11.58 4.43 10.75
N LEU A 119 10.53 5.06 10.22
CA LEU A 119 10.63 6.09 9.18
C LEU A 119 11.66 7.14 9.66
N LYS A 120 12.95 6.82 9.49
CA LYS A 120 14.16 7.35 10.15
C LYS A 120 13.95 8.68 10.88
N ASP A 121 13.55 8.63 12.15
CA ASP A 121 13.59 9.71 13.15
C ASP A 121 13.00 11.13 12.80
N THR A 122 12.47 11.42 11.59
CA THR A 122 11.98 12.78 11.21
C THR A 122 10.95 12.88 10.06
N ALA A 123 10.45 11.78 9.48
CA ALA A 123 9.52 11.88 8.34
C ALA A 123 8.20 12.60 8.71
N SER A 124 8.01 13.81 8.18
CA SER A 124 6.81 14.61 8.36
C SER A 124 6.43 15.23 7.00
N PRO A 125 5.29 14.85 6.39
CA PRO A 125 4.27 13.94 6.89
C PRO A 125 4.55 12.43 6.59
N PRO A 126 4.38 11.49 7.54
CA PRO A 126 4.83 10.10 7.42
C PRO A 126 4.11 9.26 6.35
N VAL A 127 2.78 9.34 6.22
CA VAL A 127 2.04 8.65 5.13
C VAL A 127 2.52 9.19 3.79
N THR A 128 2.73 10.51 3.70
CA THR A 128 3.21 11.13 2.46
C THR A 128 4.60 10.63 2.09
N THR A 129 5.53 10.63 3.03
CA THR A 129 6.89 10.10 2.81
C THR A 129 6.87 8.62 2.42
N TYR A 130 6.07 7.80 3.10
CA TYR A 130 5.95 6.38 2.77
C TYR A 130 5.37 6.15 1.37
N CYS A 131 4.31 6.87 1.01
CA CYS A 131 3.74 6.79 -0.33
C CYS A 131 4.72 7.30 -1.40
N ASP A 132 5.49 8.35 -1.11
CA ASP A 132 6.51 8.83 -2.03
C ASP A 132 7.61 7.78 -2.26
N PHE A 133 8.06 7.08 -1.21
CA PHE A 133 8.98 5.96 -1.32
C PHE A 133 8.41 4.77 -2.12
N VAL A 134 7.19 4.33 -1.79
CA VAL A 134 6.50 3.21 -2.49
C VAL A 134 6.27 3.54 -3.97
N CYS A 135 6.03 4.81 -4.29
CA CYS A 135 5.75 5.27 -5.65
C CYS A 135 6.98 5.76 -6.42
N GLY A 136 8.20 5.67 -5.85
CA GLY A 136 9.44 6.09 -6.53
C GLY A 136 9.57 7.61 -6.72
N ASN A 137 8.94 8.38 -5.84
CA ASN A 137 8.97 9.83 -5.79
C ASN A 137 9.95 10.38 -4.76
N ASP A 138 10.67 9.53 -4.04
CA ASP A 138 11.73 10.01 -3.17
C ASP A 138 12.92 10.43 -4.03
N ASP A 139 13.33 11.70 -3.91
CA ASP A 139 14.53 12.23 -4.58
C ASP A 139 15.80 11.37 -4.31
N ASN A 140 15.77 10.52 -3.27
CA ASN A 140 16.80 9.55 -2.92
C ASN A 140 16.84 8.27 -3.78
N THR A 141 15.79 7.88 -4.50
CA THR A 141 15.87 6.75 -5.45
C THR A 141 16.46 7.14 -6.80
N SER A 142 16.67 8.43 -7.05
CA SER A 142 17.42 8.92 -8.22
C SER A 142 18.94 8.83 -8.07
N ARG A 143 19.47 8.41 -6.90
CA ARG A 143 20.91 8.23 -6.66
C ARG A 143 21.23 7.13 -5.64
N SER A 144 21.46 5.92 -6.13
CA SER A 144 22.59 5.06 -5.71
C SER A 144 22.74 3.88 -6.66
#